data_AF-A0A7X5SBF8-F1
#
_entry.id   AF-A0A7X5SBF8-F1
#
_cell.length_a   1.000
_cell.length_b   1.000
_cell.length_c   1.000
_cell.angle_alpha   90.00
_cell.angle_beta   90.00
_cell.angle_gamma   90.00
#
_symmetry.space_group_name_H-M   'P 1'
#
loop_
_entity.id
_entity.type
_entity.pdbx_description
1 polymer ?
#
loop_
_entity_poly.entity_id
_entity_poly.type
_entity_poly.pdbx_seq_one_letter_code
_entity_poly.pdbx_strand_id
1 'polypeptide(L)'
;DLEPGNDAEAGHQYAEGRVARNAGISNQNRPADRWLLDACRLTWRAKLHMHLLLDLFNQAREKAEAEAIAVFGDNLKDLMLAAPAGPRVVLGLDPGIRTGCKIAVVDATGKLVATETIYPHEPKRQWEQSLQTIKKLCMQHNVELIAIGNGTASRETDKLAGEAIALCGASKLQKIVV
;
A
#
# COMPACT_ATOMS: atom_id res chain seq x y z
N ASP A 1 11.47 -20.87 -25.27
CA ASP A 1 10.62 -19.96 -24.49
C ASP A 1 9.24 -20.57 -24.31
N LEU A 2 8.84 -20.82 -23.06
CA LEU A 2 7.49 -21.29 -22.74
C LEU A 2 6.64 -20.04 -22.53
N GLU A 3 6.16 -19.45 -23.62
CA GLU A 3 5.11 -18.45 -23.52
C GLU A 3 3.86 -19.13 -22.95
N PRO A 4 3.17 -18.53 -21.96
CA PRO A 4 1.92 -19.07 -21.47
C PRO A 4 0.91 -19.08 -22.63
N GLY A 5 0.61 -20.27 -23.14
CA GLY A 5 -0.45 -20.42 -24.14
C GLY A 5 -1.80 -20.12 -23.51
N ASN A 6 -2.72 -19.55 -24.30
CA ASN A 6 -4.09 -19.26 -23.86
C ASN A 6 -4.98 -20.51 -23.75
N ASP A 7 -4.50 -21.66 -24.22
CA ASP A 7 -5.21 -22.94 -24.19
C ASP A 7 -4.61 -23.90 -23.17
N ALA A 8 -5.22 -23.93 -21.98
CA ALA A 8 -4.83 -24.82 -20.90
C ALA A 8 -4.95 -26.30 -21.27
N GLU A 9 -5.92 -26.68 -22.11
CA GLU A 9 -6.15 -28.07 -22.49
C GLU A 9 -5.07 -28.55 -23.47
N ALA A 10 -4.64 -27.71 -24.41
CA ALA A 10 -3.47 -27.97 -25.24
C ALA A 10 -2.19 -28.14 -24.39
N GLY A 11 -2.04 -27.33 -23.34
CA GLY A 11 -0.96 -27.46 -22.36
C GLY A 11 -0.98 -28.79 -21.62
N HIS A 12 -2.17 -29.24 -21.17
CA HIS A 12 -2.30 -30.55 -20.53
C HIS A 12 -1.97 -31.69 -21.50
N GLN A 13 -2.50 -31.68 -22.72
CA GLN A 13 -2.22 -32.72 -23.72
C GLN A 13 -0.72 -32.82 -24.05
N TYR A 14 -0.05 -31.68 -24.20
CA TYR A 14 1.39 -31.64 -24.40
C TYR A 14 2.15 -32.31 -23.24
N ALA A 15 1.79 -31.98 -22.01
CA ALA A 15 2.44 -32.52 -20.82
C ALA A 15 2.13 -34.01 -20.57
N GLU A 16 0.91 -34.47 -20.87
CA GLU A 16 0.55 -35.89 -20.87
C GLU A 16 1.44 -36.67 -21.85
N GLY A 17 1.66 -36.13 -23.05
CA GLY A 17 2.59 -36.69 -24.03
C GLY A 17 4.04 -36.73 -23.54
N ARG A 18 4.48 -35.72 -22.78
CA ARG A 18 5.81 -35.70 -22.15
C ARG A 18 5.95 -36.80 -21.09
N VAL A 19 4.92 -37.03 -20.28
CA VAL A 19 4.89 -38.13 -19.29
C VAL A 19 4.98 -39.48 -20.01
N ALA A 20 4.15 -39.70 -21.04
CA ALA A 20 4.16 -40.95 -21.81
C ALA A 20 5.53 -41.20 -22.47
N ARG A 21 6.11 -40.17 -23.11
CA ARG A 21 7.45 -40.25 -23.70
C ARG A 21 8.52 -40.60 -22.67
N ASN A 22 8.49 -39.97 -21.50
CA ASN A 22 9.45 -40.23 -20.42
C ASN A 22 9.32 -41.66 -19.87
N ALA A 23 8.09 -42.18 -19.80
CA ALA A 23 7.81 -43.55 -19.36
C ALA A 23 8.03 -44.62 -20.45
N GLY A 24 8.43 -44.23 -21.67
CA GLY A 24 8.60 -45.16 -22.79
C GLY A 24 7.28 -45.74 -23.32
N ILE A 25 6.15 -45.08 -23.06
CA ILE A 25 4.81 -45.50 -23.46
C ILE A 25 4.43 -44.83 -24.77
N SER A 26 3.99 -45.64 -25.73
CA SER A 26 3.44 -45.18 -27.01
C SER A 26 2.29 -46.08 -27.44
N ASN A 27 1.34 -45.52 -28.19
CA ASN A 27 0.23 -46.29 -28.74
C ASN A 27 0.71 -47.10 -29.95
N GLN A 28 0.85 -48.41 -29.78
CA GLN A 28 1.20 -49.36 -30.82
C GLN A 28 0.04 -50.34 -31.08
N ASN A 29 -1.17 -50.00 -30.63
CA ASN A 29 -2.36 -50.85 -30.66
C ASN A 29 -2.20 -52.18 -29.92
N ARG A 30 -1.35 -52.23 -28.88
CA ARG A 30 -1.25 -53.39 -27.98
C ARG A 30 -2.40 -53.35 -26.97
N PRO A 31 -2.85 -54.51 -26.44
CA PRO A 31 -4.00 -54.55 -25.54
C PRO A 31 -3.90 -53.63 -24.30
N ALA A 32 -2.69 -53.39 -23.79
CA ALA A 32 -2.47 -52.57 -22.60
C ALA A 32 -2.24 -51.06 -22.89
N ASP A 33 -2.04 -50.66 -24.15
CA ASP A 33 -1.59 -49.30 -24.47
C ASP A 33 -2.58 -48.23 -24.01
N ARG A 34 -3.89 -48.49 -24.16
CA ARG A 34 -4.93 -47.56 -23.70
C ARG A 34 -4.87 -47.33 -22.19
N TRP A 35 -4.74 -48.42 -21.41
CA TRP A 35 -4.65 -48.34 -19.96
C TRP A 35 -3.37 -47.61 -19.52
N LEU A 36 -2.25 -47.86 -20.18
CA LEU A 36 -0.98 -47.18 -19.92
C LEU A 36 -1.05 -45.67 -20.24
N LEU A 37 -1.71 -45.28 -21.34
CA LEU A 37 -1.92 -43.88 -21.68
C LEU A 37 -2.84 -43.17 -20.68
N ASP A 38 -3.90 -43.84 -20.21
CA ASP A 38 -4.76 -43.32 -19.14
C ASP A 38 -3.99 -43.15 -17.82
N ALA A 39 -3.08 -44.07 -17.50
CA ALA A 39 -2.20 -43.94 -16.34
C ALA A 39 -1.25 -42.73 -16.47
N CYS A 40 -0.67 -42.49 -17.66
CA CYS A 40 0.13 -41.29 -17.95
C CYS A 40 -0.69 -40.00 -17.79
N ARG A 41 -1.93 -39.99 -18.30
CA ARG A 41 -2.85 -38.86 -18.14
C ARG A 41 -3.13 -38.54 -16.68
N LEU A 42 -3.46 -39.56 -15.88
CA LEU A 42 -3.70 -39.40 -14.44
C LEU A 42 -2.44 -38.98 -13.69
N THR A 43 -1.27 -39.50 -14.07
CA THR A 43 0.02 -39.12 -13.49
C THR A 43 0.28 -37.63 -13.69
N TRP A 44 0.01 -37.10 -14.89
CA TRP A 44 0.08 -35.66 -15.12
C TRP A 44 -0.97 -34.91 -14.30
N ARG A 45 -2.27 -35.15 -14.57
CA ARG A 45 -3.35 -34.28 -14.06
C ARG A 45 -3.56 -34.37 -12.54
N ALA A 46 -3.40 -35.56 -11.95
CA ALA A 46 -3.70 -35.78 -10.55
C ALA A 46 -2.47 -35.69 -9.63
N LYS A 47 -1.24 -35.75 -10.17
CA LYS A 47 0.00 -35.73 -9.37
C LYS A 47 0.95 -34.63 -9.80
N LEU A 48 1.58 -34.77 -10.97
CA LEU A 48 2.67 -33.90 -11.39
C LEU A 48 2.22 -32.44 -11.57
N HIS A 49 1.09 -32.22 -12.24
CA HIS A 49 0.57 -30.88 -12.48
C HIS A 49 0.33 -30.13 -11.17
N MET A 50 -0.37 -30.74 -10.21
CA MET A 50 -0.68 -30.11 -8.92
C MET A 50 0.58 -29.82 -8.10
N HIS A 51 1.53 -30.75 -8.06
CA HIS A 51 2.79 -30.53 -7.34
C HIS A 51 3.60 -29.39 -7.96
N LEU A 52 3.82 -29.43 -9.28
CA LEU A 52 4.57 -28.39 -10.00
C LEU A 52 3.89 -27.03 -9.90
N LEU A 53 2.56 -26.99 -10.01
CA LEU A 53 1.79 -25.75 -9.84
C LEU A 53 2.06 -25.14 -8.47
N LEU A 54 1.89 -25.90 -7.40
CA LEU A 54 2.09 -25.41 -6.04
C LEU A 54 3.53 -24.96 -5.80
N ASP A 55 4.51 -25.74 -6.25
CA ASP A 55 5.93 -25.42 -6.10
C ASP A 55 6.29 -24.12 -6.84
N LEU A 56 5.85 -23.97 -8.09
CA LEU A 56 6.12 -22.79 -8.89
C LEU A 56 5.40 -21.54 -8.35
N PHE A 57 4.15 -21.69 -7.90
CA PHE A 57 3.42 -20.59 -7.26
C PHE A 57 4.07 -20.15 -5.95
N ASN A 58 4.50 -21.10 -5.11
CA ASN A 58 5.21 -20.79 -3.88
C ASN A 58 6.53 -20.05 -4.18
N GLN A 59 7.32 -20.53 -5.14
CA GLN A 59 8.56 -19.84 -5.54
C GLN A 59 8.30 -18.44 -6.09
N ALA A 60 7.25 -18.26 -6.90
CA ALA A 60 6.89 -16.95 -7.43
C ALA A 60 6.43 -16.01 -6.31
N ARG A 61 5.63 -16.51 -5.36
CA ARG A 61 5.17 -15.76 -4.19
C ARG A 61 6.34 -15.36 -3.30
N GLU A 62 7.22 -16.29 -2.94
CA GLU A 62 8.39 -16.01 -2.10
C GLU A 62 9.28 -14.92 -2.72
N LYS A 63 9.52 -14.98 -4.03
CA LYS A 63 10.26 -13.93 -4.74
C LYS A 63 9.55 -12.58 -4.70
N ALA A 64 8.24 -12.56 -4.95
CA ALA A 64 7.45 -11.34 -4.93
C ALA A 64 7.39 -10.72 -3.52
N GLU A 65 7.25 -11.55 -2.48
CA GLU A 65 7.26 -11.11 -1.08
C GLU A 65 8.63 -10.56 -0.68
N ALA A 66 9.72 -11.25 -1.05
CA ALA A 66 11.07 -10.77 -0.76
C ALA A 66 11.34 -9.38 -1.36
N GLU A 67 10.93 -9.16 -2.61
CA GLU A 67 11.05 -7.86 -3.27
C GLU A 67 10.17 -6.79 -2.60
N ALA A 68 8.92 -7.12 -2.28
CA ALA A 68 8.03 -6.19 -1.59
C ALA A 68 8.58 -5.78 -0.22
N ILE A 69 9.13 -6.73 0.54
CA ILE A 69 9.77 -6.47 1.83
C ILE A 69 10.98 -5.55 1.67
N ALA A 70 11.82 -5.76 0.65
CA ALA A 70 12.96 -4.90 0.38
C ALA A 70 12.50 -3.45 0.13
N VAL A 71 11.51 -3.25 -0.73
CA VAL A 71 10.94 -1.91 -1.02
C VAL A 71 10.33 -1.27 0.22
N PHE A 72 9.60 -2.02 1.06
CA PHE A 72 9.08 -1.49 2.33
C PHE A 72 10.20 -1.11 3.31
N GLY A 73 11.27 -1.91 3.35
CA GLY A 73 12.45 -1.63 4.17
C GLY A 73 13.14 -0.34 3.76
N ASP A 74 13.33 -0.12 2.46
CA ASP A 74 13.93 1.10 1.92
C ASP A 74 13.05 2.34 2.21
N ASN A 75 11.74 2.24 1.98
CA ASN A 75 10.81 3.33 2.30
C ASN A 75 10.80 3.68 3.81
N LEU A 76 10.87 2.67 4.69
CA LEU A 76 10.96 2.89 6.13
C LEU A 76 12.29 3.57 6.51
N LYS A 77 13.40 3.14 5.90
CA LYS A 77 14.72 3.74 6.13
C LYS A 77 14.72 5.21 5.73
N ASP A 78 14.17 5.55 4.57
CA ASP A 78 14.06 6.93 4.10
C ASP A 78 13.23 7.78 5.07
N LEU A 79 12.12 7.25 5.59
CA LEU A 79 11.31 7.93 6.59
C LEU A 79 12.06 8.15 7.91
N MET A 80 12.83 7.17 8.38
CA MET A 80 13.61 7.27 9.62
C MET A 80 14.81 8.21 9.51
N LEU A 81 15.35 8.40 8.30
CA LEU A 81 16.49 9.29 8.03
C LEU A 81 16.07 10.67 7.52
N ALA A 82 14.76 10.95 7.44
CA ALA A 82 14.26 12.26 7.06
C ALA A 82 14.80 13.35 8.00
N ALA A 83 15.24 14.47 7.43
CA ALA A 83 15.81 15.56 8.20
C ALA A 83 14.79 16.08 9.23
N PRO A 84 15.15 16.16 10.53
CA PRO A 84 14.23 16.68 11.53
C PRO A 84 14.02 18.18 11.33
N ALA A 85 12.77 18.65 11.50
CA ALA A 85 12.43 20.07 11.41
C ALA A 85 13.04 20.94 12.53
N GLY A 86 13.62 20.29 13.55
CA GLY A 86 14.20 20.92 14.72
C GLY A 86 13.18 21.25 15.82
N PRO A 87 13.62 21.93 16.89
CA PRO A 87 12.78 22.29 18.03
C PRO A 87 11.89 23.48 17.69
N ARG A 88 10.75 23.22 17.04
CA ARG A 88 9.74 24.22 16.66
C ARG A 88 8.41 23.88 17.30
N VAL A 89 7.54 24.87 17.51
CA VAL A 89 6.15 24.61 17.87
C VAL A 89 5.40 24.12 16.63
N VAL A 90 4.82 22.93 16.69
CA VAL A 90 4.18 22.25 15.56
C VAL A 90 2.70 22.02 15.82
N LEU A 91 1.86 22.36 14.85
CA LEU A 91 0.48 21.92 14.78
C LEU A 91 0.37 20.74 13.82
N GLY A 92 0.03 19.56 14.33
CA GLY A 92 -0.28 18.37 13.55
C GLY A 92 -1.75 18.33 13.13
N LEU A 93 -1.99 18.13 11.84
CA LEU A 93 -3.28 17.83 11.25
C LEU A 93 -3.30 16.39 10.77
N ASP A 94 -4.19 15.58 11.34
CA ASP A 94 -4.51 14.24 10.86
C ASP A 94 -5.84 14.28 10.08
N PRO A 95 -5.79 14.30 8.73
CA PRO A 95 -6.96 14.47 7.89
C PRO A 95 -8.04 13.43 8.12
N GLY A 96 -9.30 13.85 7.94
CA GLY A 96 -10.43 12.95 8.02
C GLY A 96 -11.72 13.61 7.56
N ILE A 97 -12.58 12.83 6.93
CA ILE A 97 -13.88 13.29 6.39
C ILE A 97 -14.95 13.13 7.47
N ARG A 98 -15.54 11.93 7.57
CA ARG A 98 -16.68 11.65 8.47
C ARG A 98 -16.36 11.86 9.96
N THR A 99 -15.13 11.53 10.39
CA THR A 99 -14.68 11.68 11.78
C THR A 99 -14.06 13.05 12.07
N GLY A 100 -14.01 13.95 11.08
CA GLY A 100 -13.30 15.22 11.17
C GLY A 100 -11.78 15.07 11.05
N CYS A 101 -11.12 16.23 10.92
CA CYS A 101 -9.65 16.34 10.99
C CYS A 101 -9.25 16.59 12.45
N LYS A 102 -8.30 15.80 12.94
CA LYS A 102 -7.83 15.88 14.31
C LYS A 102 -6.63 16.82 14.36
N ILE A 103 -6.59 17.65 15.39
CA ILE A 103 -5.53 18.63 15.62
C ILE A 103 -4.81 18.27 16.91
N ALA A 104 -3.48 18.31 16.88
CA ALA A 104 -2.64 18.31 18.06
C ALA A 104 -1.59 19.41 17.94
N VAL A 105 -1.35 20.18 18.99
CA VAL A 105 -0.28 21.19 19.04
C VAL A 105 0.77 20.71 20.03
N VAL A 106 2.02 20.65 19.60
CA VAL A 106 3.18 20.34 20.42
C VAL A 106 4.12 21.54 20.49
N ASP A 107 4.68 21.82 21.65
CA ASP A 107 5.71 22.86 21.80
C ASP A 107 7.08 22.39 21.28
N ALA A 108 8.08 23.27 21.33
CA ALA A 108 9.43 23.01 20.84
C ALA A 108 10.15 21.83 21.55
N THR A 109 9.64 21.36 22.70
CA THR A 109 10.15 20.19 23.42
C THR A 109 9.45 18.88 23.00
N GLY A 110 8.38 18.97 22.21
CA GLY A 110 7.51 17.86 21.85
C GLY A 110 6.36 17.63 22.85
N LYS A 111 6.19 18.49 23.85
CA LYS A 111 5.09 18.37 24.81
C LYS A 111 3.78 18.77 24.15
N LEU A 112 2.74 17.94 24.32
CA LEU A 112 1.38 18.25 23.89
C LEU A 112 0.81 19.43 24.71
N VAL A 113 0.34 20.47 24.02
CA VAL A 113 -0.20 21.70 24.65
C VAL A 113 -1.66 21.99 24.28
N ALA A 114 -2.16 21.45 23.17
CA ALA A 114 -3.58 21.54 22.80
C ALA A 114 -3.99 20.40 21.86
N THR A 115 -5.28 20.08 21.87
CA THR A 115 -5.91 19.16 20.91
C THR A 115 -7.28 19.71 20.51
N GLU A 116 -7.68 19.51 19.26
CA GLU A 116 -9.02 19.86 18.78
C GLU A 116 -9.50 18.87 17.72
N THR A 117 -10.80 18.89 17.42
CA THR A 117 -11.35 18.18 16.25
C THR A 117 -12.23 19.13 15.45
N ILE A 118 -11.85 19.33 14.19
CA ILE A 118 -12.54 20.20 13.26
C ILE A 118 -13.23 19.39 12.16
N TYR A 119 -14.26 19.94 11.53
CA TYR A 119 -15.04 19.25 10.51
C TYR A 119 -15.13 20.07 9.20
N PRO A 120 -14.00 20.37 8.56
CA PRO A 120 -13.95 21.22 7.36
C PRO A 120 -14.63 20.56 6.16
N HIS A 121 -14.61 19.24 6.10
CA HIS A 121 -15.06 18.43 4.97
C HIS A 121 -16.48 17.92 5.16
N GLU A 122 -16.97 17.15 4.19
CA GLU A 122 -18.27 16.48 4.29
C GLU A 122 -18.35 15.55 5.51
N PRO A 123 -19.54 15.38 6.12
CA PRO A 123 -20.82 16.00 5.77
C PRO A 123 -21.05 17.39 6.38
N LYS A 124 -20.22 17.82 7.34
CA LYS A 124 -20.50 19.05 8.11
C LYS A 124 -20.09 20.33 7.38
N ARG A 125 -19.08 20.27 6.50
CA ARG A 125 -18.61 21.38 5.66
C ARG A 125 -18.34 22.67 6.46
N GLN A 126 -17.80 22.55 7.68
CA GLN A 126 -17.52 23.67 8.58
C GLN A 126 -16.18 24.32 8.26
N TRP A 127 -15.96 24.71 7.00
CA TRP A 127 -14.68 25.20 6.49
C TRP A 127 -14.20 26.45 7.24
N GLU A 128 -15.02 27.50 7.28
CA GLU A 128 -14.67 28.78 7.92
C GLU A 128 -14.43 28.63 9.43
N GLN A 129 -15.29 27.87 10.12
CA GLN A 129 -15.10 27.59 11.55
C GLN A 129 -13.79 26.84 11.81
N SER A 130 -13.41 25.92 10.92
CA SER A 130 -12.15 25.18 11.00
C SER A 130 -10.95 26.11 10.79
N LEU A 131 -11.01 27.03 9.82
CA LEU A 131 -9.99 28.05 9.59
C LEU A 131 -9.78 28.92 10.84
N GLN A 132 -10.85 29.42 11.44
CA GLN A 132 -10.75 30.24 12.66
C GLN A 132 -10.19 29.46 13.85
N THR A 133 -10.54 28.17 13.96
CA THR A 133 -10.00 27.29 15.00
C THR A 133 -8.49 27.09 14.83
N ILE A 134 -8.03 26.77 13.62
CA ILE A 134 -6.60 26.64 13.32
C ILE A 134 -5.87 27.95 13.58
N LYS A 135 -6.40 29.08 13.09
CA LYS A 135 -5.83 30.41 13.31
C LYS A 135 -5.68 30.75 14.80
N LYS A 136 -6.72 30.47 15.61
CA LYS A 136 -6.69 30.69 17.06
C LYS A 136 -5.57 29.87 17.71
N LEU A 137 -5.46 28.58 17.39
CA LEU A 137 -4.42 27.70 17.94
C LEU A 137 -3.02 28.15 17.52
N CYS A 138 -2.84 28.52 16.25
CA CYS A 138 -1.57 29.02 15.73
C CYS A 138 -1.09 30.27 16.48
N MET A 139 -1.97 31.26 16.68
CA MET A 139 -1.62 32.48 17.40
C MET A 139 -1.43 32.25 18.91
N GLN A 140 -2.27 31.42 19.53
CA GLN A 140 -2.20 31.16 20.97
C GLN A 140 -0.91 30.46 21.38
N HIS A 141 -0.39 29.56 20.55
CA HIS A 141 0.80 28.77 20.85
C HIS A 141 2.05 29.20 20.10
N ASN A 142 1.99 30.27 19.28
CA ASN A 142 3.07 30.69 18.38
C ASN A 142 3.59 29.54 17.51
N VAL A 143 2.66 28.84 16.84
CA VAL A 143 3.00 27.74 15.93
C VAL A 143 3.89 28.26 14.79
N GLU A 144 4.92 27.50 14.45
CA GLU A 144 5.86 27.82 13.36
C GLU A 144 5.70 26.86 12.17
N LEU A 145 5.21 25.64 12.41
CA LEU A 145 5.04 24.61 11.40
C LEU A 145 3.69 23.90 11.54
N ILE A 146 3.01 23.68 10.41
CA ILE A 146 1.84 22.82 10.29
C ILE A 146 2.27 21.52 9.59
N ALA A 147 2.19 20.40 10.29
CA ALA A 147 2.43 19.07 9.71
C ALA A 147 1.09 18.42 9.34
N ILE A 148 0.96 17.91 8.12
CA ILE A 148 -0.31 17.38 7.59
C ILE A 148 -0.09 15.93 7.15
N GLY A 149 -0.83 15.00 7.75
CA GLY A 149 -0.75 13.60 7.32
C GLY A 149 -1.14 13.42 5.85
N ASN A 150 -0.44 12.56 5.14
CA ASN A 150 -0.67 12.25 3.73
C ASN A 150 -1.84 11.28 3.44
N GLY A 151 -2.67 10.99 4.46
CA GLY A 151 -3.81 10.07 4.38
C GLY A 151 -5.05 10.60 3.65
N THR A 152 -6.20 9.98 3.91
CA THR A 152 -7.49 10.34 3.28
C THR A 152 -7.88 11.79 3.54
N ALA A 153 -8.24 12.53 2.49
CA ALA A 153 -8.54 13.97 2.51
C ALA A 153 -7.35 14.90 2.83
N SER A 154 -6.12 14.41 2.64
CA SER A 154 -4.89 15.21 2.81
C SER A 154 -4.82 16.40 1.86
N ARG A 155 -5.27 16.26 0.60
CA ARG A 155 -5.25 17.34 -0.41
C ARG A 155 -6.15 18.51 -0.01
N GLU A 156 -7.36 18.21 0.45
CA GLU A 156 -8.33 19.20 0.92
C GLU A 156 -7.86 19.85 2.22
N THR A 157 -7.25 19.07 3.11
CA THR A 157 -6.68 19.57 4.38
C THR A 157 -5.43 20.43 4.14
N ASP A 158 -4.62 20.11 3.12
CA ASP A 158 -3.50 20.92 2.68
C ASP A 158 -3.93 22.29 2.14
N LYS A 159 -5.05 22.33 1.41
CA LYS A 159 -5.70 23.57 0.99
C LYS A 159 -6.18 24.38 2.20
N LEU A 160 -6.87 23.74 3.14
CA LEU A 160 -7.34 24.38 4.39
C LEU A 160 -6.17 24.99 5.18
N ALA A 161 -5.08 24.26 5.34
CA ALA A 161 -3.90 24.76 6.03
C ALA A 161 -3.27 25.97 5.32
N GLY A 162 -3.22 25.94 3.98
CA GLY A 162 -2.74 27.09 3.19
C GLY A 162 -3.59 28.35 3.40
N GLU A 163 -4.91 28.21 3.39
CA GLU A 163 -5.84 29.32 3.68
C GLU A 163 -5.71 29.81 5.13
N ALA A 164 -5.54 28.89 6.10
CA ALA A 164 -5.32 29.27 7.50
C ALA A 164 -4.02 30.04 7.71
N ILE A 165 -2.94 29.67 7.01
CA ILE A 165 -1.66 30.41 7.02
C ILE A 165 -1.87 31.84 6.51
N ALA A 166 -2.57 31.99 5.37
CA ALA A 166 -2.86 33.31 4.80
C ALA A 166 -3.67 34.18 5.78
N LEU A 167 -4.64 33.60 6.50
CA LEU A 167 -5.46 34.31 7.50
C LEU A 167 -4.69 34.72 8.76
N CYS A 168 -3.60 34.05 9.10
CA CYS A 168 -2.76 34.39 10.25
C CYS A 168 -1.89 35.63 9.99
N GLY A 169 -1.62 35.97 8.73
CA GLY A 169 -0.72 37.09 8.37
C GLY A 169 0.72 36.91 8.86
N ALA A 170 1.07 35.70 9.33
CA ALA A 170 2.36 35.41 9.93
C ALA A 170 3.37 34.97 8.85
N SER A 171 4.41 35.77 8.63
CA SER A 171 5.43 35.52 7.59
C SER A 171 6.31 34.29 7.82
N LYS A 172 6.23 33.67 9.01
CA LYS A 172 7.08 32.53 9.40
C LYS A 172 6.37 31.18 9.45
N LEU A 173 5.04 31.15 9.36
CA LEU A 173 4.28 29.91 9.46
C LEU A 173 4.40 29.11 8.15
N GLN A 174 4.90 27.88 8.24
CA GLN A 174 5.07 26.99 7.10
C GLN A 174 4.16 25.77 7.23
N LYS A 175 3.81 25.14 6.09
CA LYS A 175 3.15 23.83 6.07
C LYS A 175 4.02 22.78 5.39
N ILE A 176 3.88 21.54 5.83
CA ILE A 176 4.50 20.37 5.21
C ILE A 176 3.51 19.20 5.25
N VAL A 177 3.46 18.45 4.16
CA VAL A 177 2.74 17.17 4.11
C VAL A 177 3.74 16.07 4.46
N VAL A 178 3.36 15.21 5.40
CA VAL A 178 4.16 14.10 5.93
C VAL A 178 3.49 12.77 5.61
#